data_AF-A0A2A5H1L0-F1
#
_entry.id   AF-A0A2A5H1L0-F1
#
_cell.length_a   1.000
_cell.length_b   1.000
_cell.length_c   1.000
_cell.angle_alpha   90.00
_cell.angle_beta   90.00
_cell.angle_gamma   90.00
#
_symmetry.space_group_name_H-M   'P 1'
#
loop_
_entity.id
_entity.type
_entity.pdbx_description
1 polymer ?
#
loop_
_entity_poly.entity_id
_entity_poly.type
_entity_poly.pdbx_seq_one_letter_code
_entity_poly.pdbx_strand_id
1 'polypeptide(L)'
;MSDLKKIRKTVSDCFDSIVTVKKLGQSGGSKTVTHAKAVGVYVARKEGHDNSSIAKVFGYESGKSVSNVFSRVNKEILFGGELRGDVDAVAEKLGIDLD
;
A
#
# COMPACT_ATOMS: atom_id res chain seq x y z
N MET A 1 -9.20 -15.54 4.65
CA MET A 1 -8.89 -14.10 4.90
C MET A 1 -8.59 -13.48 3.55
N SER A 2 -9.18 -12.34 3.18
CA SER A 2 -8.95 -11.74 1.83
C SER A 2 -7.50 -11.32 1.65
N ASP A 3 -6.94 -11.48 0.45
CA ASP A 3 -5.54 -11.16 0.14
C ASP A 3 -5.21 -9.68 0.43
N LEU A 4 -6.12 -8.75 0.14
CA LEU A 4 -5.98 -7.33 0.54
C LEU A 4 -5.81 -7.11 2.05
N LYS A 5 -6.47 -7.92 2.89
CA LYS A 5 -6.30 -7.85 4.35
C LYS A 5 -4.94 -8.40 4.77
N LYS A 6 -4.41 -9.40 4.06
CA LYS A 6 -3.05 -9.92 4.24
C LYS A 6 -2.01 -8.88 3.83
N ILE A 7 -2.19 -8.20 2.70
CA ILE A 7 -1.33 -7.07 2.26
C ILE A 7 -1.33 -5.98 3.33
N ARG A 8 -2.51 -5.51 3.76
CA ARG A 8 -2.63 -4.47 4.80
C ARG A 8 -1.96 -4.88 6.12
N LYS A 9 -2.06 -6.15 6.51
CA LYS A 9 -1.38 -6.68 7.69
C LYS A 9 0.14 -6.67 7.51
N THR A 10 0.64 -7.11 6.37
CA THR A 10 2.08 -7.19 6.07
C THR A 10 2.71 -5.81 5.98
N VAL A 11 2.00 -4.84 5.38
CA VAL A 11 2.41 -3.43 5.42
C VAL A 11 2.52 -2.94 6.86
N SER A 12 1.52 -3.20 7.71
CA SER A 12 1.59 -2.81 9.12
C SER A 12 2.79 -3.42 9.84
N ASP A 13 3.17 -4.65 9.49
CA ASP A 13 4.31 -5.37 10.05
C ASP A 13 5.66 -4.77 9.62
N CYS A 14 5.80 -4.34 8.36
CA CYS A 14 7.02 -3.68 7.86
C CYS A 14 7.25 -2.28 8.46
N PHE A 15 6.19 -1.56 8.83
CA PHE A 15 6.27 -0.19 9.35
C PHE A 15 6.20 -0.11 10.89
N ASP A 16 6.25 -1.26 11.57
CA ASP A 16 6.27 -1.43 13.04
C ASP A 16 5.11 -0.70 13.77
N SER A 17 5.26 -0.53 15.08
CA SER A 17 4.25 -0.06 16.05
C SER A 17 3.66 1.33 15.75
N ILE A 18 4.29 2.11 14.86
CA ILE A 18 3.82 3.43 14.44
C ILE A 18 2.60 3.30 13.52
N VAL A 19 2.66 2.35 12.58
CA VAL A 19 1.62 2.11 11.57
C VAL A 19 0.87 0.83 11.91
N THR A 20 -0.25 0.96 12.61
CA THR A 20 -1.11 -0.18 12.90
C THR A 20 -2.07 -0.47 11.76
N VAL A 21 -2.48 -1.74 11.63
CA VAL A 21 -3.54 -2.16 10.71
C VAL A 21 -4.75 -1.23 10.81
N LYS A 22 -5.17 -0.85 12.03
CA LYS A 22 -6.29 0.07 12.25
C LYS A 22 -6.07 1.43 11.55
N LYS A 23 -4.91 2.08 11.74
CA LYS A 23 -4.58 3.36 11.10
C LYS A 23 -4.57 3.26 9.57
N LEU A 24 -4.12 2.13 9.03
CA LEU A 24 -4.11 1.90 7.57
C LEU A 24 -5.50 1.88 6.94
N GLY A 25 -6.59 1.73 7.69
CA GLY A 25 -7.95 1.77 7.14
C GLY A 25 -8.79 2.96 7.57
N GLN A 26 -8.24 3.89 8.33
CA GLN A 26 -8.91 5.16 8.64
C GLN A 26 -8.69 6.15 7.51
N SER A 27 -9.60 7.11 7.31
CA SER A 27 -9.32 8.22 6.39
C SER A 27 -8.24 9.13 6.99
N GLY A 28 -7.30 9.59 6.15
CA GLY A 28 -6.16 10.40 6.59
C GLY A 28 -5.08 9.62 7.35
N GLY A 29 -4.10 10.34 7.88
CA GLY A 29 -3.00 9.77 8.66
C GLY A 29 -1.76 10.66 8.69
N SER A 30 -0.80 10.31 9.56
CA SER A 30 0.53 10.94 9.57
C SER A 30 1.27 10.68 8.26
N LYS A 31 2.36 11.42 7.99
CA LYS A 31 3.21 11.20 6.81
C LYS A 31 3.59 9.72 6.65
N THR A 32 4.05 9.07 7.72
CA THR A 32 4.40 7.64 7.74
C THR A 32 3.22 6.71 7.42
N VAL A 33 2.02 7.00 7.94
CA VAL A 33 0.81 6.19 7.64
C VAL A 33 0.42 6.35 6.17
N THR A 34 0.52 7.56 5.63
CA THR A 34 0.21 7.83 4.22
C THR A 34 1.20 7.15 3.30
N HIS A 35 2.49 7.15 3.67
CA HIS A 35 3.55 6.41 2.99
C HIS A 35 3.28 4.91 2.98
N ALA A 36 3.02 4.31 4.15
CA ALA A 36 2.70 2.89 4.26
C ALA A 36 1.43 2.50 3.47
N LYS A 37 0.39 3.35 3.46
CA LYS A 37 -0.79 3.11 2.60
C LYS A 37 -0.42 3.13 1.11
N ALA A 38 0.46 4.03 0.70
CA ALA A 38 0.90 4.13 -0.69
C ALA A 38 1.66 2.86 -1.14
N VAL A 39 2.52 2.32 -0.26
CA VAL A 39 3.16 1.00 -0.45
C VAL A 39 2.12 -0.10 -0.63
N GLY A 40 1.16 -0.19 0.30
CA GLY A 40 0.10 -1.20 0.23
C GLY A 40 -0.78 -1.09 -1.02
N VAL A 41 -1.08 0.13 -1.47
CA VAL A 41 -1.80 0.38 -2.73
C VAL A 41 -1.02 -0.14 -3.93
N TYR A 42 0.29 0.12 -3.98
CA TYR A 42 1.14 -0.31 -5.09
C TYR A 42 1.19 -1.84 -5.21
N VAL A 43 1.51 -2.51 -4.10
CA VAL A 43 1.58 -3.97 -4.05
C VAL A 43 0.23 -4.60 -4.38
N ALA A 44 -0.87 -4.09 -3.80
CA ALA A 44 -2.21 -4.60 -4.09
C ALA A 44 -2.60 -4.43 -5.56
N ARG A 45 -2.20 -3.33 -6.21
CA ARG A 45 -2.45 -3.12 -7.64
C ARG A 45 -1.64 -4.05 -8.53
N LYS A 46 -0.37 -4.29 -8.19
CA LYS A 46 0.49 -5.24 -8.90
C LYS A 46 -0.01 -6.69 -8.75
N GLU A 47 -0.58 -7.04 -7.60
CA GLU A 47 -1.26 -8.33 -7.37
C GLU A 47 -2.60 -8.46 -8.14
N GLY A 48 -3.10 -7.39 -8.77
CA GLY A 48 -4.29 -7.42 -9.62
C GLY A 48 -5.59 -6.99 -8.95
N HIS A 49 -5.55 -6.45 -7.73
CA HIS A 49 -6.76 -5.95 -7.07
C HIS A 49 -7.31 -4.68 -7.72
N ASP A 50 -8.64 -4.55 -7.69
CA ASP A 50 -9.33 -3.37 -8.20
C ASP A 50 -9.22 -2.18 -7.24
N ASN A 51 -9.25 -0.97 -7.80
CA ASN A 51 -9.10 0.27 -7.05
C ASN A 51 -10.18 0.46 -5.95
N SER A 52 -11.40 -0.04 -6.17
CA SER A 52 -12.51 0.12 -5.25
C SER A 52 -12.35 -0.75 -4.01
N SER A 53 -11.90 -1.99 -4.18
CA SER A 53 -11.58 -2.92 -3.09
C SER A 53 -10.40 -2.43 -2.27
N ILE A 54 -9.35 -1.93 -2.93
CA ILE A 54 -8.20 -1.30 -2.26
C ILE A 54 -8.65 -0.09 -1.44
N ALA A 55 -9.49 0.79 -2.00
CA ALA A 55 -9.97 1.98 -1.30
C ALA A 55 -10.70 1.63 0.00
N LYS A 56 -11.59 0.63 -0.03
CA LYS A 56 -12.32 0.15 1.15
C LYS A 56 -11.38 -0.41 2.22
N VAL A 57 -10.31 -1.11 1.82
CA VAL A 57 -9.38 -1.74 2.76
C VAL A 57 -8.40 -0.73 3.35
N PHE A 58 -7.91 0.23 2.57
CA PHE A 58 -6.91 1.22 3.00
C PHE A 58 -7.50 2.59 3.40
N GLY A 59 -8.82 2.69 3.49
CA GLY A 59 -9.51 3.88 3.99
C GLY A 59 -9.37 5.10 3.06
N TYR A 60 -9.32 4.89 1.75
CA TYR A 60 -9.39 5.98 0.77
C TYR A 60 -10.84 6.31 0.43
N GLU A 61 -11.11 7.58 0.12
CA GLU A 61 -12.46 8.04 -0.26
C GLU A 61 -13.00 7.32 -1.49
N SER A 62 -12.16 7.01 -2.48
CA SER A 62 -12.60 6.40 -3.73
C SER A 62 -11.47 5.64 -4.43
N GLY A 63 -11.86 4.79 -5.39
CA GLY A 63 -10.92 4.14 -6.29
C GLY A 63 -10.12 5.14 -7.16
N LYS A 64 -10.66 6.35 -7.41
CA LYS A 64 -9.91 7.41 -8.12
C LYS A 64 -8.72 7.90 -7.30
N SER A 65 -8.90 8.06 -5.98
CA SER A 65 -7.80 8.41 -5.08
C SER A 65 -6.71 7.35 -5.08
N VAL A 66 -7.09 6.06 -5.09
CA VAL A 66 -6.16 4.93 -5.19
C VAL A 66 -5.39 4.96 -6.52
N SER A 67 -6.08 5.19 -7.65
CA SER A 67 -5.45 5.28 -8.97
C SER A 67 -4.41 6.40 -9.05
N ASN A 68 -4.71 7.57 -8.46
CA ASN A 68 -3.78 8.69 -8.39
C ASN A 68 -2.56 8.37 -7.53
N VAL A 69 -2.77 7.74 -6.37
CA VAL A 69 -1.68 7.28 -5.48
C VAL A 69 -0.80 6.28 -6.22
N PHE A 70 -1.39 5.24 -6.81
CA PHE A 70 -0.67 4.24 -7.59
C PHE A 70 0.19 4.88 -8.68
N SER A 71 -0.38 5.79 -9.48
CA SER A 71 0.34 6.47 -10.56
C SER A 71 1.52 7.30 -10.04
N ARG A 72 1.35 7.94 -8.88
CA ARG A 72 2.43 8.72 -8.23
C ARG A 72 3.55 7.80 -7.73
N VAL A 73 3.19 6.75 -7.00
CA VAL A 73 4.16 5.77 -6.46
C VAL A 73 4.90 5.06 -7.59
N ASN A 74 4.21 4.66 -8.65
CA ASN A 74 4.83 4.02 -9.81
C ASN A 74 5.88 4.91 -10.46
N LYS A 75 5.59 6.20 -10.63
CA LYS A 75 6.60 7.16 -11.12
C LYS A 75 7.77 7.27 -10.13
N GLU A 76 7.49 7.41 -8.84
CA GLU A 76 8.54 7.53 -7.83
C GLU A 76 9.49 6.32 -7.80
N ILE A 77 8.96 5.11 -7.88
CA ILE A 77 9.74 3.86 -7.97
C ILE A 77 10.60 3.82 -9.24
N LEU A 78 10.02 4.21 -10.39
CA LEU A 78 10.74 4.27 -11.67
C LEU A 78 11.93 5.25 -11.62
N PHE A 79 11.82 6.31 -10.81
CA PHE A 79 12.89 7.30 -10.62
C PHE A 79 13.76 7.03 -9.37
N GLY A 80 13.63 5.86 -8.74
CA GLY A 80 14.49 5.45 -7.62
C GLY A 80 14.17 6.12 -6.28
N GLY A 81 12.92 6.53 -6.06
CA GLY A 81 12.51 7.18 -4.82
C GLY A 81 12.39 6.24 -3.62
N GLU A 82 12.19 6.85 -2.45
CA GLU A 82 12.23 6.23 -1.12
C GLU A 82 11.27 5.03 -0.98
N LEU A 83 10.12 5.05 -1.68
CA LEU A 83 9.10 4.00 -1.60
C LEU A 83 9.53 2.64 -2.16
N ARG A 84 10.57 2.57 -3.00
CA ARG A 84 10.96 1.32 -3.66
C ARG A 84 11.38 0.25 -2.66
N GLY A 85 12.25 0.59 -1.70
CA GLY A 85 12.74 -0.35 -0.70
C GLY A 85 11.61 -0.94 0.17
N ASP A 86 10.65 -0.10 0.57
CA ASP A 86 9.50 -0.56 1.36
C ASP A 86 8.54 -1.44 0.54
N VAL A 87 8.36 -1.12 -0.74
CA VAL A 87 7.54 -1.91 -1.67
C VAL A 87 8.14 -3.28 -1.90
N ASP A 88 9.45 -3.35 -2.19
CA ASP A 88 10.18 -4.61 -2.35
C ASP A 88 10.11 -5.45 -1.07
N ALA A 89 10.32 -4.84 0.11
CA ALA A 89 10.25 -5.55 1.39
C ALA A 89 8.85 -6.14 1.67
N VAL A 90 7.78 -5.40 1.36
CA VAL A 90 6.40 -5.90 1.52
C VAL A 90 6.09 -7.01 0.51
N ALA A 91 6.52 -6.86 -0.74
CA ALA A 91 6.28 -7.86 -1.77
C ALA A 91 7.07 -9.15 -1.53
N GLU A 92 8.32 -9.06 -1.09
CA GLU A 92 9.15 -10.22 -0.70
C GLU A 92 8.46 -11.02 0.42
N LYS A 93 7.98 -10.35 1.47
CA LYS A 93 7.22 -11.01 2.55
C LYS A 93 5.92 -11.67 2.08
N LEU A 94 5.32 -11.16 1.00
CA LEU A 94 4.10 -11.71 0.42
C LEU A 94 4.37 -12.78 -0.65
N GLY A 95 5.61 -12.88 -1.14
CA GLY A 95 5.97 -13.72 -2.29
C GLY A 95 5.40 -13.20 -3.61
N ILE A 96 5.26 -11.88 -3.76
CA ILE A 96 4.72 -11.24 -4.96
C ILE A 96 5.86 -10.78 -5.85
N ASP A 97 5.82 -11.19 -7.12
CA ASP A 97 6.71 -10.69 -8.15
C ASP A 97 6.23 -9.31 -8.63
N LEU A 98 7.08 -8.29 -8.52
CA LEU A 98 6.74 -6.91 -8.87
C LEU A 98 7.29 -6.48 -10.24
N ASP A 99 8.04 -7.36 -10.90
CA ASP A 99 8.76 -7.11 -12.17
C ASP A 99 7.79 -6.80 -13.32
#